data_AF-A0A968WUV7-F1
#
_entry.id   AF-A0A968WUV7-F1
#
_cell.length_a   1.000
_cell.length_b   1.000
_cell.length_c   1.000
_cell.angle_alpha   90.00
_cell.angle_beta   90.00
_cell.angle_gamma   90.00
#
_symmetry.space_group_name_H-M   'P 1'
#
loop_
_entity.id
_entity.type
_entity.pdbx_description
1 polymer ?
#
loop_
_entity_poly.entity_id
_entity_poly.type
_entity_poly.pdbx_seq_one_letter_code
_entity_poly.pdbx_strand_id
1 'polypeptide(L)'
;MPTAFSEEACGSPNVTKLSLVLLDSFWFPACVGRAKEKIDEKKLRSWKLLDDFRRRLATVRGTVAPPPNKRPGGPERLLLEENYFSLMLFGLFNPVLDSMRGLCSASHLKRVQEDVCGRSVSLGSFSEAQGVFDPELLRQVFLDLTGEIHTSWGDARLTHLADKLKLVDGTLLPALPRMHWALWLNEQNRAAKLHLKFSVLRQAPSDALVTTGNACERKALRQFVKKGETIVADRYYGLEYGFLQELRKLGVSFVFRIRNKPRMEIMEELPLTEADRAAGVTWQGLVKLGDKWQGQPVRVVKVEVDGKELLLATDLEIEAELIALIYRYRWQIELFFKWMKSILGNRHLMAESPEGVAIQTYSALIAALMLQLLTGKRPGKRAMELIRFYLMGHADLDEVMTLLGLQKFAE
;
A
#
# COMPACT_ATOMS: atom_id res chain seq x y z
N MET A 1 -12.63 -1.72 -52.13
CA MET A 1 -12.38 -3.03 -51.49
C MET A 1 -10.91 -3.10 -51.10
N PRO A 2 -10.54 -3.67 -49.96
CA PRO A 2 -10.50 -3.02 -48.63
C PRO A 2 -9.06 -3.08 -48.04
N THR A 3 -8.71 -2.35 -46.99
CA THR A 3 -8.96 -2.80 -45.60
C THR A 3 -8.67 -1.66 -44.62
N ALA A 4 -9.71 -1.32 -43.85
CA ALA A 4 -9.61 -0.60 -42.60
C ALA A 4 -8.99 -1.53 -41.54
N PHE A 5 -8.03 -1.05 -40.77
CA PHE A 5 -7.62 -1.66 -39.51
C PHE A 5 -7.91 -0.68 -38.38
N SER A 6 -8.74 -1.16 -37.46
CA SER A 6 -9.31 -0.51 -36.30
C SER A 6 -8.27 -0.21 -35.23
N GLU A 7 -8.34 1.00 -34.68
CA GLU A 7 -7.70 1.41 -33.43
C GLU A 7 -8.26 0.59 -32.25
N GLU A 8 -7.42 -0.27 -31.65
CA GLU A 8 -7.57 -0.66 -30.24
C GLU A 8 -6.42 -0.03 -29.45
N ALA A 9 -6.62 1.24 -29.07
CA ALA A 9 -5.80 1.91 -28.09
C ALA A 9 -6.01 1.25 -26.71
N CYS A 10 -4.93 0.70 -26.16
CA CYS A 10 -4.88 0.14 -24.81
C CYS A 10 -5.16 1.27 -23.80
N GLY A 11 -6.41 1.34 -23.35
CA GLY A 11 -6.90 2.35 -22.44
C GLY A 11 -6.10 2.41 -21.14
N SER A 12 -5.76 3.62 -20.75
CA SER A 12 -5.58 4.04 -19.36
C SER A 12 -6.65 3.42 -18.46
N PRO A 13 -6.40 3.22 -17.15
CA PRO A 13 -7.45 2.80 -16.23
C PRO A 13 -8.45 3.96 -16.11
N ASN A 14 -9.43 3.96 -17.02
CA ASN A 14 -10.59 4.83 -16.97
C ASN A 14 -11.27 4.57 -15.63
N VAL A 15 -11.23 5.59 -14.77
CA VAL A 15 -12.08 5.73 -13.59
C VAL A 15 -13.52 5.58 -14.08
N THR A 16 -14.05 4.37 -14.01
CA THR A 16 -15.38 4.07 -14.52
C THR A 16 -16.38 4.59 -13.49
N LYS A 17 -17.47 5.22 -13.95
CA LYS A 17 -18.60 5.72 -13.13
C LYS A 17 -19.16 4.72 -12.11
N LEU A 18 -18.88 3.42 -12.25
CA LEU A 18 -19.14 2.37 -11.26
C LEU A 18 -18.48 2.59 -9.89
N SER A 19 -17.36 3.33 -9.88
CA SER A 19 -16.56 3.62 -8.68
C SER A 19 -17.21 4.60 -7.69
N LEU A 20 -18.16 5.42 -8.13
CA LEU A 20 -18.76 6.49 -7.31
C LEU A 20 -20.10 6.10 -6.67
N VAL A 21 -20.77 5.04 -7.14
CA VAL A 21 -22.14 4.68 -6.72
C VAL A 21 -22.15 3.56 -5.65
N LEU A 22 -21.03 2.83 -5.48
CA LEU A 22 -20.80 1.85 -4.40
C LEU A 22 -20.84 2.42 -2.96
N LEU A 23 -21.14 3.71 -2.80
CA LEU A 23 -21.10 4.46 -1.55
C LEU A 23 -22.44 4.46 -0.78
N ASP A 24 -23.59 4.36 -1.44
CA ASP A 24 -24.85 4.80 -0.82
C ASP A 24 -25.70 3.70 -0.18
N SER A 25 -25.31 2.43 -0.28
CA SER A 25 -26.06 1.33 0.32
C SER A 25 -25.11 0.37 1.05
N PHE A 26 -25.25 0.29 2.39
CA PHE A 26 -24.56 -0.62 3.32
C PHE A 26 -23.17 -0.20 3.84
N TRP A 27 -22.96 1.08 4.20
CA TRP A 27 -21.77 1.50 4.95
C TRP A 27 -21.99 1.41 6.46
N PHE A 28 -21.43 0.36 7.09
CA PHE A 28 -20.61 0.37 8.33
C PHE A 28 -20.51 -1.07 8.87
N PRO A 29 -19.44 -1.84 8.59
CA PRO A 29 -19.07 -2.93 9.50
C PRO A 29 -18.56 -2.28 10.80
N ALA A 30 -19.03 -2.79 11.94
CA ALA A 30 -18.66 -2.31 13.26
C ALA A 30 -17.13 -2.27 13.43
N CYS A 31 -16.58 -1.13 13.87
CA CYS A 31 -15.22 -1.08 14.37
C CYS A 31 -15.12 -2.01 15.58
N VAL A 32 -14.24 -3.02 15.52
CA VAL A 32 -13.86 -3.79 16.71
C VAL A 32 -13.03 -2.85 17.59
N GLY A 33 -13.70 -2.21 18.56
CA GLY A 33 -13.08 -1.26 19.47
C GLY A 33 -12.36 -1.96 20.62
N ARG A 34 -11.12 -1.55 20.90
CA ARG A 34 -10.52 -1.69 22.23
C ARG A 34 -9.76 -0.42 22.59
N ALA A 35 -9.62 -0.20 23.90
CA ALA A 35 -9.06 1.00 24.52
C ALA A 35 -7.73 1.42 23.87
N LYS A 36 -7.71 2.66 23.39
CA LYS A 36 -6.55 3.28 22.75
C LYS A 36 -5.63 3.85 23.80
N GLU A 37 -4.33 3.64 23.64
CA GLU A 37 -3.34 4.27 24.49
C GLU A 37 -3.46 5.80 24.43
N LYS A 38 -3.34 6.45 25.59
CA LYS A 38 -3.37 7.90 25.71
C LYS A 38 -2.21 8.52 24.93
N ILE A 39 -2.53 9.41 23.99
CA ILE A 39 -1.53 10.22 23.29
C ILE A 39 -1.17 11.37 24.24
N ASP A 40 0.01 11.28 24.87
CA ASP A 40 0.54 12.31 25.77
C ASP A 40 1.07 13.51 24.94
N GLU A 41 0.97 14.73 25.48
CA GLU A 41 1.54 15.95 24.94
C GLU A 41 3.03 15.88 24.70
N LYS A 42 3.72 15.11 25.55
CA LYS A 42 5.11 14.79 25.30
C LYS A 42 5.27 14.09 23.96
N LYS A 43 4.35 13.21 23.50
CA LYS A 43 4.44 12.39 22.26
C LYS A 43 4.38 13.21 20.96
N LEU A 44 3.95 14.48 21.01
CA LEU A 44 3.73 15.30 19.81
C LEU A 44 4.54 16.61 19.78
N ARG A 45 4.92 17.17 20.94
CA ARG A 45 5.92 18.25 20.97
C ARG A 45 7.28 17.68 20.51
N SER A 46 8.05 18.51 19.80
CA SER A 46 9.42 18.25 19.34
C SER A 46 9.63 17.02 18.44
N TRP A 47 8.97 16.95 17.27
CA TRP A 47 9.38 16.03 16.20
C TRP A 47 9.46 14.54 16.59
N LYS A 48 8.69 14.10 17.58
CA LYS A 48 8.82 12.73 18.12
C LYS A 48 8.58 11.60 17.14
N LEU A 49 7.83 11.84 16.06
CA LEU A 49 7.76 10.89 14.95
C LEU A 49 9.16 10.68 14.33
N LEU A 50 9.90 11.76 14.03
CA LEU A 50 11.27 11.62 13.52
C LEU A 50 12.21 11.01 14.55
N ASP A 51 12.10 11.36 15.84
CA ASP A 51 12.92 10.71 16.87
C ASP A 51 12.62 9.22 16.99
N ASP A 52 11.35 8.84 16.92
CA ASP A 52 10.93 7.43 16.92
C ASP A 52 11.45 6.70 15.68
N PHE A 53 11.31 7.32 14.51
CA PHE A 53 11.88 6.82 13.27
C PHE A 53 13.39 6.63 13.38
N ARG A 54 14.13 7.61 13.90
CA ARG A 54 15.59 7.53 14.09
C ARG A 54 15.99 6.42 15.05
N ARG A 55 15.27 6.24 16.16
CA ARG A 55 15.50 5.12 17.10
C ARG A 55 15.33 3.77 16.39
N ARG A 56 14.25 3.61 15.64
CA ARG A 56 13.98 2.38 14.87
C ARG A 56 15.04 2.12 13.79
N LEU A 57 15.41 3.17 13.07
CA LEU A 57 16.48 3.11 12.07
C LEU A 57 17.81 2.68 12.70
N ALA A 58 18.15 3.19 13.89
CA ALA A 58 19.36 2.81 14.61
C ALA A 58 19.33 1.33 15.04
N THR A 59 18.18 0.80 15.49
CA THR A 59 18.01 -0.63 15.80
C THR A 59 18.27 -1.51 14.59
N VAL A 60 17.67 -1.17 13.44
CA VAL A 60 17.81 -1.89 12.18
C VAL A 60 19.24 -1.79 11.61
N ARG A 61 19.91 -0.65 11.77
CA ARG A 61 21.30 -0.49 11.34
C ARG A 61 22.25 -1.43 12.10
N GLY A 62 21.94 -1.78 13.35
CA GLY A 62 22.70 -2.77 14.11
C GLY A 62 22.68 -4.17 13.48
N THR A 63 21.72 -4.46 12.61
CA THR A 63 21.54 -5.77 11.95
C THR A 63 22.01 -5.82 10.49
N VAL A 64 22.39 -4.68 9.90
CA VAL A 64 22.80 -4.57 8.49
C VAL A 64 24.20 -3.98 8.39
N ALA A 65 25.08 -4.61 7.61
CA ALA A 65 26.43 -4.08 7.41
C ALA A 65 26.35 -2.69 6.75
N PRO A 66 27.02 -1.66 7.31
CA PRO A 66 26.95 -0.31 6.76
C PRO A 66 27.60 -0.29 5.36
N PRO A 67 26.99 0.38 4.37
CA PRO A 67 27.65 0.59 3.09
C PRO A 67 28.95 1.38 3.30
N PRO A 68 29.95 1.23 2.42
CA PRO A 68 31.20 1.95 2.55
C PRO A 68 30.94 3.46 2.55
N ASN A 69 31.36 4.14 3.62
CA ASN A 69 31.24 5.60 3.79
C ASN A 69 32.09 6.42 2.80
N LYS A 70 32.74 5.76 1.83
CA LYS A 70 33.71 6.33 0.92
C LYS A 70 33.68 5.61 -0.42
N ARG A 71 33.69 6.38 -1.51
CA ARG A 71 34.01 5.88 -2.85
C ARG A 71 35.52 5.58 -2.91
N PRO A 72 35.99 4.56 -3.64
CA PRO A 72 37.43 4.35 -3.85
C PRO A 72 38.12 5.65 -4.28
N GLY A 73 39.08 6.14 -3.50
CA GLY A 73 39.82 7.38 -3.76
C GLY A 73 39.14 8.71 -3.39
N GLY A 74 37.90 8.72 -2.87
CA GLY A 74 37.17 9.95 -2.52
C GLY A 74 37.32 10.43 -1.06
N PRO A 75 36.85 11.64 -0.73
CA PRO A 75 36.70 12.07 0.66
C PRO A 75 35.61 11.26 1.39
N GLU A 76 35.60 11.29 2.72
CA GLU A 76 34.55 10.66 3.52
C GLU A 76 33.20 11.33 3.28
N ARG A 77 32.15 10.51 3.17
CA ARG A 77 30.79 11.01 3.03
C ARG A 77 30.30 11.57 4.37
N LEU A 78 30.07 12.87 4.38
CA LEU A 78 29.57 13.59 5.55
C LEU A 78 28.05 13.47 5.74
N LEU A 79 27.29 13.29 4.65
CA LEU A 79 25.85 13.05 4.70
C LEU A 79 25.61 11.55 4.94
N LEU A 80 24.92 11.19 6.02
CA LEU A 80 24.58 9.81 6.34
C LEU A 80 23.13 9.51 5.98
N GLU A 81 22.79 8.22 5.89
CA GLU A 81 21.45 7.75 5.53
C GLU A 81 20.39 8.27 6.52
N GLU A 82 20.69 8.32 7.82
CA GLU A 82 19.78 8.85 8.83
C GLU A 82 19.41 10.32 8.58
N ASN A 83 20.36 11.14 8.12
CA ASN A 83 20.12 12.55 7.83
C ASN A 83 19.20 12.66 6.61
N TYR A 84 19.50 11.87 5.57
CA TYR A 84 18.78 11.87 4.31
C TYR A 84 17.36 11.31 4.45
N PHE A 85 17.19 10.17 5.10
CA PHE A 85 15.88 9.55 5.35
C PHE A 85 15.02 10.44 6.25
N SER A 86 15.60 11.06 7.29
CA SER A 86 14.85 11.99 8.14
C SER A 86 14.36 13.22 7.36
N LEU A 87 15.16 13.75 6.42
CA LEU A 87 14.71 14.85 5.54
C LEU A 87 13.59 14.43 4.59
N MET A 88 13.67 13.23 4.01
CA MET A 88 12.60 12.71 3.15
C MET A 88 11.29 12.55 3.93
N LEU A 89 11.37 12.00 5.14
CA LEU A 89 10.22 11.82 6.02
C LEU A 89 9.66 13.16 6.51
N PHE A 90 10.53 14.14 6.80
CA PHE A 90 10.15 15.51 7.12
C PHE A 90 9.32 16.17 6.00
N GLY A 91 9.73 16.00 4.74
CA GLY A 91 8.98 16.52 3.59
C GLY A 91 7.55 15.99 3.51
N LEU A 92 7.31 14.72 3.88
CA LEU A 92 5.98 14.11 3.85
C LEU A 92 5.04 14.67 4.94
N PHE A 93 5.59 15.10 6.07
CA PHE A 93 4.83 15.72 7.15
C PHE A 93 4.66 17.23 6.99
N ASN A 94 5.55 17.89 6.24
CA ASN A 94 5.56 19.33 6.06
C ASN A 94 4.84 19.75 4.77
N PRO A 95 3.70 20.47 4.84
CA PRO A 95 2.94 20.84 3.65
C PRO A 95 3.63 21.91 2.77
N VAL A 96 4.66 22.57 3.28
CA VAL A 96 5.41 23.62 2.56
C VAL A 96 6.53 23.02 1.70
N LEU A 97 6.99 21.81 2.03
CA LEU A 97 8.16 21.20 1.39
C LEU A 97 7.73 20.16 0.35
N ASP A 98 7.73 20.57 -0.92
CA ASP A 98 7.28 19.76 -2.05
C ASP A 98 8.40 19.42 -3.05
N SER A 99 9.63 19.85 -2.77
CA SER A 99 10.77 19.70 -3.68
C SER A 99 12.08 19.41 -2.97
N MET A 100 13.00 18.78 -3.70
CA MET A 100 14.40 18.58 -3.27
C MET A 100 15.07 19.89 -2.88
N ARG A 101 14.82 20.97 -3.63
CA ARG A 101 15.35 22.30 -3.34
C ARG A 101 14.80 22.84 -2.04
N GLY A 102 13.49 22.71 -1.82
CA GLY A 102 12.85 23.06 -0.56
C GLY A 102 13.47 22.32 0.64
N LEU A 103 13.66 21.00 0.53
CA LEU A 103 14.29 20.20 1.59
C LEU A 103 15.73 20.64 1.89
N CYS A 104 16.55 20.85 0.85
CA CYS A 104 17.94 21.29 1.03
C CYS A 104 17.99 22.70 1.62
N SER A 105 17.17 23.63 1.15
CA SER A 105 17.05 24.98 1.73
C SER A 105 16.61 24.93 3.19
N ALA A 106 15.60 24.12 3.53
CA ALA A 106 15.13 23.95 4.90
C ALA A 106 16.23 23.40 5.82
N SER A 107 17.09 22.50 5.32
CA SER A 107 18.22 21.96 6.10
C SER A 107 19.26 23.02 6.53
N HIS A 108 19.22 24.23 5.96
CA HIS A 108 20.10 25.33 6.39
C HIS A 108 19.56 26.08 7.62
N LEU A 109 18.30 25.86 8.00
CA LEU A 109 17.72 26.42 9.21
C LEU A 109 18.25 25.68 10.43
N LYS A 110 18.76 26.42 11.42
CA LYS A 110 19.34 25.85 12.65
C LYS A 110 18.41 24.82 13.33
N ARG A 111 17.13 25.15 13.47
CA ARG A 111 16.13 24.27 14.08
C ARG A 111 15.89 22.98 13.29
N VAL A 112 15.93 23.04 11.95
CA VAL A 112 15.80 21.83 11.12
C VAL A 112 17.05 20.95 11.25
N GLN A 113 18.23 21.53 11.44
CA GLN A 113 19.43 20.74 11.74
C GLN A 113 19.31 20.06 13.09
N GLU A 114 18.90 20.79 14.13
CA GLU A 114 18.74 20.23 15.49
C GLU A 114 17.67 19.12 15.51
N ASP A 115 16.49 19.37 14.93
CA ASP A 115 15.33 18.49 15.09
C ASP A 115 15.24 17.40 14.01
N VAL A 116 15.70 17.65 12.77
CA VAL A 116 15.37 16.81 11.60
C VAL A 116 16.56 16.14 10.96
N CYS A 117 17.66 16.84 10.67
CA CYS A 117 18.68 16.31 9.76
C CYS A 117 20.11 16.30 10.31
N GLY A 118 20.37 16.89 11.47
CA GLY A 118 21.69 16.95 12.12
C GLY A 118 22.71 17.88 11.45
N ARG A 119 22.49 18.25 10.18
CA ARG A 119 23.42 19.07 9.39
C ARG A 119 22.73 19.72 8.19
N SER A 120 23.33 20.78 7.66
CA SER A 120 22.93 21.28 6.33
C SER A 120 23.32 20.30 5.23
N VAL A 121 22.50 20.28 4.18
CA VAL A 121 22.65 19.38 3.03
C VAL A 121 22.63 20.18 1.74
N SER A 122 23.67 20.02 0.93
CA SER A 122 23.75 20.62 -0.41
C SER A 122 22.90 19.83 -1.41
N LEU A 123 22.45 20.50 -2.49
CA LEU A 123 21.73 19.84 -3.59
C LEU A 123 22.55 18.70 -4.22
N GLY A 124 23.86 18.91 -4.39
CA GLY A 124 24.74 17.89 -4.96
C GLY A 124 24.82 16.65 -4.08
N SER A 125 25.02 16.83 -2.78
CA SER A 125 25.07 15.72 -1.82
C SER A 125 23.74 14.98 -1.71
N PHE A 126 22.62 15.71 -1.73
CA PHE A 126 21.28 15.12 -1.69
C PHE A 126 20.98 14.32 -2.97
N SER A 127 21.33 14.87 -4.14
CA SER A 127 21.14 14.18 -5.42
C SER A 127 22.00 12.92 -5.52
N GLU A 128 23.25 12.98 -5.03
CA GLU A 128 24.16 11.84 -5.05
C GLU A 128 23.68 10.70 -4.13
N ALA A 129 23.15 11.04 -2.95
CA ALA A 129 22.63 10.09 -1.98
C ALA A 129 21.59 9.13 -2.55
N GLN A 130 20.79 9.59 -3.52
CA GLN A 130 19.75 8.80 -4.17
C GLN A 130 20.28 7.49 -4.80
N GLY A 131 21.49 7.49 -5.35
CA GLY A 131 22.08 6.31 -6.00
C GLY A 131 23.11 5.59 -5.13
N VAL A 132 23.30 6.02 -3.89
CA VAL A 132 24.32 5.47 -2.98
C VAL A 132 23.70 4.77 -1.78
N PHE A 133 22.60 5.31 -1.25
CA PHE A 133 21.97 4.76 -0.05
C PHE A 133 21.07 3.58 -0.39
N ASP A 134 21.16 2.56 0.45
CA ASP A 134 20.40 1.33 0.27
C ASP A 134 18.99 1.49 0.86
N PRO A 135 17.91 1.31 0.07
CA PRO A 135 16.54 1.33 0.58
C PRO A 135 16.22 0.22 1.59
N GLU A 136 17.04 -0.83 1.70
CA GLU A 136 16.76 -2.00 2.55
C GLU A 136 16.60 -1.64 4.03
N LEU A 137 17.35 -0.66 4.53
CA LEU A 137 17.17 -0.17 5.91
C LEU A 137 15.75 0.35 6.15
N LEU A 138 15.20 1.12 5.20
CA LEU A 138 13.83 1.62 5.31
C LEU A 138 12.81 0.49 5.12
N ARG A 139 13.09 -0.48 4.27
CA ARG A 139 12.23 -1.66 4.11
C ARG A 139 12.12 -2.43 5.43
N GLN A 140 13.21 -2.62 6.15
CA GLN A 140 13.20 -3.29 7.46
C GLN A 140 12.42 -2.48 8.52
N VAL A 141 12.65 -1.16 8.62
CA VAL A 141 11.86 -0.28 9.51
C VAL A 141 10.36 -0.34 9.17
N PHE A 142 10.02 -0.36 7.88
CA PHE A 142 8.64 -0.51 7.40
C PHE A 142 8.00 -1.84 7.83
N LEU A 143 8.75 -2.95 7.73
CA LEU A 143 8.29 -4.28 8.13
C LEU A 143 8.09 -4.38 9.65
N ASP A 144 8.99 -3.79 10.44
CA ASP A 144 8.84 -3.73 11.91
C ASP A 144 7.59 -2.96 12.31
N LEU A 145 7.39 -1.76 11.74
CA LEU A 145 6.20 -0.94 11.99
C LEU A 145 4.88 -1.63 11.61
N THR A 146 4.90 -2.44 10.56
CA THR A 146 3.74 -3.25 10.16
C THR A 146 3.32 -4.21 11.27
N GLY A 147 4.29 -4.81 11.97
CA GLY A 147 4.07 -5.77 13.04
C GLY A 147 3.27 -5.19 14.21
N GLU A 148 3.40 -3.89 14.45
CA GLU A 148 2.76 -3.16 15.55
C GLU A 148 1.31 -2.75 15.26
N ILE A 149 0.87 -2.79 13.98
CA ILE A 149 -0.50 -2.41 13.65
C ILE A 149 -1.47 -3.53 14.05
N HIS A 150 -2.42 -3.21 14.92
CA HIS A 150 -3.50 -4.10 15.32
C HIS A 150 -4.71 -4.07 14.38
N THR A 151 -5.54 -5.11 14.44
CA THR A 151 -6.84 -5.16 13.76
C THR A 151 -7.73 -4.02 14.22
N SER A 152 -8.32 -3.30 13.27
CA SER A 152 -9.10 -2.08 13.54
C SER A 152 -10.35 -1.95 12.67
N TRP A 153 -10.59 -2.90 11.75
CA TRP A 153 -11.63 -2.77 10.73
C TRP A 153 -12.10 -4.12 10.20
N GLY A 154 -13.33 -4.14 9.66
CA GLY A 154 -13.92 -5.27 8.94
C GLY A 154 -14.98 -6.02 9.73
N ASP A 155 -15.59 -7.01 9.10
CA ASP A 155 -16.62 -7.87 9.69
C ASP A 155 -16.03 -8.78 10.77
N ALA A 156 -16.69 -8.87 11.92
CA ALA A 156 -16.26 -9.67 13.06
C ALA A 156 -16.04 -11.15 12.68
N ARG A 157 -16.84 -11.69 11.76
CA ARG A 157 -16.73 -13.07 11.27
C ARG A 157 -15.41 -13.34 10.56
N LEU A 158 -14.79 -12.31 9.99
CA LEU A 158 -13.50 -12.40 9.29
C LEU A 158 -12.30 -12.20 10.22
N THR A 159 -12.51 -11.89 11.51
CA THR A 159 -11.41 -11.55 12.45
C THR A 159 -10.37 -12.66 12.58
N HIS A 160 -10.78 -13.93 12.44
CA HIS A 160 -9.88 -15.09 12.42
C HIS A 160 -8.89 -15.09 11.24
N LEU A 161 -9.15 -14.28 10.20
CA LEU A 161 -8.28 -14.06 9.04
C LEU A 161 -7.48 -12.76 9.14
N ALA A 162 -7.49 -12.04 10.26
CA ALA A 162 -6.85 -10.72 10.38
C ALA A 162 -5.39 -10.67 9.92
N ASP A 163 -4.63 -11.71 10.26
CA ASP A 163 -3.21 -11.81 9.92
C ASP A 163 -2.99 -12.43 8.53
N LYS A 164 -3.99 -13.11 8.00
CA LYS A 164 -3.91 -13.92 6.78
C LYS A 164 -4.46 -13.20 5.55
N LEU A 165 -5.50 -12.38 5.69
CA LEU A 165 -6.21 -11.76 4.58
C LEU A 165 -5.43 -10.54 4.03
N LYS A 166 -4.80 -10.74 2.88
CA LYS A 166 -3.97 -9.73 2.22
C LYS A 166 -4.52 -9.38 0.84
N LEU A 167 -4.62 -8.09 0.55
CA LEU A 167 -4.84 -7.59 -0.80
C LEU A 167 -3.48 -7.42 -1.48
N VAL A 168 -3.39 -7.76 -2.76
CA VAL A 168 -2.21 -7.42 -3.55
C VAL A 168 -2.65 -6.68 -4.80
N ASP A 169 -2.02 -5.51 -5.00
CA ASP A 169 -2.25 -4.69 -6.18
C ASP A 169 -1.02 -3.82 -6.47
N GLY A 170 -0.92 -3.38 -7.72
CA GLY A 170 0.14 -2.51 -8.22
C GLY A 170 -0.34 -1.08 -8.41
N THR A 171 0.56 -0.11 -8.20
CA THR A 171 0.28 1.28 -8.57
C THR A 171 1.49 1.94 -9.22
N LEU A 172 1.23 2.75 -10.24
CA LEU A 172 2.27 3.47 -10.97
C LEU A 172 2.58 4.81 -10.31
N LEU A 173 3.86 5.07 -10.10
CA LEU A 173 4.41 6.36 -9.69
C LEU A 173 4.97 7.03 -10.95
N PRO A 174 4.34 8.13 -11.44
CA PRO A 174 4.80 8.82 -12.65
C PRO A 174 6.27 9.21 -12.52
N ALA A 175 7.07 8.76 -13.48
CA ALA A 175 8.51 9.02 -13.51
C ALA A 175 8.81 10.22 -14.41
N LEU A 176 9.97 10.83 -14.19
CA LEU A 176 10.42 11.96 -14.98
C LEU A 176 10.87 11.50 -16.38
N PRO A 177 10.75 12.34 -17.43
CA PRO A 177 11.20 12.03 -18.79
C PRO A 177 12.68 11.71 -18.96
N ARG A 178 13.49 11.77 -17.90
CA ARG A 178 14.93 11.47 -17.88
C ARG A 178 15.23 10.07 -17.34
N MET A 179 14.25 9.45 -16.69
CA MET A 179 14.40 8.16 -16.00
C MET A 179 14.21 7.00 -16.98
N HIS A 180 15.25 6.69 -17.77
CA HIS A 180 15.20 5.65 -18.81
C HIS A 180 14.93 4.24 -18.25
N TRP A 181 15.31 3.97 -17.00
CA TRP A 181 15.03 2.70 -16.34
C TRP A 181 13.53 2.49 -16.03
N ALA A 182 12.73 3.55 -16.07
CA ALA A 182 11.33 3.55 -15.67
C ALA A 182 10.35 3.49 -16.86
N LEU A 183 10.74 2.96 -18.01
CA LEU A 183 9.84 2.83 -19.18
C LEU A 183 8.58 2.00 -18.85
N TRP A 184 7.43 2.47 -19.34
CA TRP A 184 6.12 1.83 -19.13
C TRP A 184 5.32 1.84 -20.44
N LEU A 185 4.90 0.66 -20.93
CA LEU A 185 4.18 0.43 -22.21
C LEU A 185 4.91 0.87 -23.49
N ASN A 186 5.41 2.11 -23.57
CA ASN A 186 6.09 2.68 -24.73
C ASN A 186 7.16 3.70 -24.30
N GLU A 187 7.90 4.26 -25.26
CA GLU A 187 9.01 5.20 -25.02
C GLU A 187 8.57 6.56 -24.42
N GLN A 188 7.29 6.90 -24.58
CA GLN A 188 6.72 8.19 -24.16
C GLN A 188 6.20 8.15 -22.71
N ASN A 189 5.95 6.95 -22.20
CA ASN A 189 5.36 6.72 -20.89
C ASN A 189 6.41 6.17 -19.92
N ARG A 190 6.55 6.82 -18.75
CA ARG A 190 7.53 6.43 -17.74
C ARG A 190 6.90 6.39 -16.36
N ALA A 191 7.07 5.28 -15.67
CA ALA A 191 6.63 5.08 -14.30
C ALA A 191 7.45 4.02 -13.58
N ALA A 192 7.69 4.24 -12.29
CA ALA A 192 8.02 3.15 -11.38
C ALA A 192 6.73 2.45 -10.95
N LYS A 193 6.79 1.16 -10.63
CA LYS A 193 5.65 0.41 -10.10
C LYS A 193 5.90 0.05 -8.65
N LEU A 194 4.99 0.46 -7.76
CA LEU A 194 4.88 -0.05 -6.40
C LEU A 194 3.92 -1.23 -6.43
N HIS A 195 4.40 -2.42 -6.06
CA HIS A 195 3.55 -3.55 -5.71
C HIS A 195 3.37 -3.56 -4.21
N LEU A 196 2.12 -3.57 -3.74
CA LEU A 196 1.80 -3.45 -2.33
C LEU A 196 1.00 -4.65 -1.87
N LYS A 197 1.42 -5.26 -0.75
CA LYS A 197 0.62 -6.21 0.01
C LYS A 197 -0.03 -5.47 1.18
N PHE A 198 -1.35 -5.41 1.21
CA PHE A 198 -2.14 -4.65 2.18
C PHE A 198 -2.96 -5.56 3.08
N SER A 199 -2.85 -5.40 4.39
CA SER A 199 -3.61 -6.19 5.36
C SER A 199 -4.99 -5.57 5.59
N VAL A 200 -6.04 -6.28 5.16
CA VAL A 200 -7.41 -5.73 5.11
C VAL A 200 -7.90 -5.30 6.49
N LEU A 201 -7.87 -6.21 7.46
CA LEU A 201 -8.48 -5.97 8.78
C LEU A 201 -7.63 -5.04 9.67
N ARG A 202 -6.34 -4.91 9.36
CA ARG A 202 -5.43 -3.94 9.98
C ARG A 202 -5.44 -2.58 9.28
N GLN A 203 -6.05 -2.48 8.08
CA GLN A 203 -6.07 -1.28 7.24
C GLN A 203 -4.67 -0.67 6.99
N ALA A 204 -3.65 -1.53 6.89
CA ALA A 204 -2.25 -1.11 6.80
C ALA A 204 -1.48 -1.84 5.69
N PRO A 205 -0.51 -1.18 5.04
CA PRO A 205 0.47 -1.87 4.21
C PRO A 205 1.24 -2.90 5.05
N SER A 206 1.64 -4.01 4.43
CA SER A 206 2.29 -5.13 5.13
C SER A 206 3.50 -5.74 4.45
N ASP A 207 3.64 -5.51 3.14
CA ASP A 207 4.89 -5.72 2.41
C ASP A 207 4.83 -4.83 1.15
N ALA A 208 6.00 -4.50 0.60
CA ALA A 208 6.09 -3.63 -0.57
C ALA A 208 7.33 -3.94 -1.40
N LEU A 209 7.22 -3.75 -2.71
CA LEU A 209 8.32 -3.87 -3.66
C LEU A 209 8.20 -2.78 -4.72
N VAL A 210 9.29 -2.07 -4.97
CA VAL A 210 9.38 -1.08 -6.05
C VAL A 210 10.14 -1.70 -7.20
N THR A 211 9.56 -1.64 -8.40
CA THR A 211 10.15 -2.18 -9.63
C THR A 211 9.99 -1.20 -10.78
N THR A 212 10.54 -1.55 -11.95
CA THR A 212 10.23 -0.86 -13.21
C THR A 212 8.73 -0.98 -13.57
N GLY A 213 8.21 -0.05 -14.37
CA GLY A 213 6.79 0.04 -14.73
C GLY A 213 6.24 -1.21 -15.42
N ASN A 214 7.07 -1.90 -16.21
CA ASN A 214 6.69 -3.10 -16.97
C ASN A 214 6.84 -4.42 -16.18
N ALA A 215 7.23 -4.36 -14.91
CA ALA A 215 7.42 -5.58 -14.13
C ALA A 215 6.12 -6.40 -14.01
N CYS A 216 6.26 -7.72 -14.16
CA CYS A 216 5.15 -8.66 -14.06
C CYS A 216 4.64 -8.76 -12.62
N GLU A 217 3.38 -8.41 -12.40
CA GLU A 217 2.71 -8.44 -11.09
C GLU A 217 2.65 -9.84 -10.48
N ARG A 218 2.54 -10.89 -11.30
CA ARG A 218 2.59 -12.28 -10.80
C ARG A 218 3.98 -12.69 -10.33
N LYS A 219 5.04 -12.13 -10.92
CA LYS A 219 6.41 -12.35 -10.45
C LYS A 219 6.67 -11.59 -9.13
N ALA A 220 6.09 -10.40 -8.98
CA ALA A 220 6.14 -9.68 -7.71
C ALA A 220 5.34 -10.40 -6.62
N LEU A 221 4.13 -10.88 -6.93
CA LEU A 221 3.29 -11.61 -5.98
C LEU A 221 4.00 -12.86 -5.43
N ARG A 222 4.74 -13.61 -6.25
CA ARG A 222 5.54 -14.76 -5.79
C ARG A 222 6.58 -14.41 -4.72
N GLN A 223 7.06 -13.16 -4.70
CA GLN A 223 8.01 -12.70 -3.68
C GLN A 223 7.32 -12.30 -2.37
N PHE A 224 6.01 -12.01 -2.40
CA PHE A 224 5.26 -11.55 -1.24
C PHE A 224 4.56 -12.66 -0.47
N VAL A 225 4.17 -13.73 -1.14
CA VAL A 225 3.27 -14.73 -0.57
C VAL A 225 3.96 -15.50 0.54
N LYS A 226 3.29 -15.63 1.68
CA LYS A 226 3.72 -16.47 2.80
C LYS A 226 2.71 -17.60 3.01
N LYS A 227 3.20 -18.79 3.35
CA LYS A 227 2.36 -19.94 3.68
C LYS A 227 1.33 -19.56 4.75
N GLY A 228 0.07 -19.91 4.53
CA GLY A 228 -1.05 -19.61 5.41
C GLY A 228 -1.72 -18.25 5.16
N GLU A 229 -1.20 -17.42 4.25
CA GLU A 229 -1.90 -16.20 3.81
C GLU A 229 -3.06 -16.52 2.85
N THR A 230 -4.00 -15.60 2.77
CA THR A 230 -5.11 -15.58 1.82
C THR A 230 -4.99 -14.32 0.97
N ILE A 231 -4.70 -14.49 -0.32
CA ILE A 231 -4.49 -13.37 -1.24
C ILE A 231 -5.76 -13.04 -1.99
N VAL A 232 -6.14 -11.77 -1.97
CA VAL A 232 -7.23 -11.22 -2.77
C VAL A 232 -6.63 -10.34 -3.86
N ALA A 233 -6.95 -10.62 -5.11
CA ALA A 233 -6.37 -9.92 -6.25
C ALA A 233 -7.35 -9.79 -7.42
N ASP A 234 -7.10 -8.82 -8.30
CA ASP A 234 -7.98 -8.57 -9.45
C ASP A 234 -7.73 -9.55 -10.61
N ARG A 235 -8.52 -9.41 -11.67
CA ARG A 235 -8.61 -10.28 -12.83
C ARG A 235 -7.26 -10.64 -13.45
N TYR A 236 -6.31 -9.69 -13.49
CA TYR A 236 -5.01 -9.92 -14.11
C TYR A 236 -4.24 -11.09 -13.49
N TYR A 237 -4.39 -11.30 -12.18
CA TYR A 237 -3.75 -12.40 -11.45
C TYR A 237 -4.44 -13.75 -11.72
N GLY A 238 -5.75 -13.75 -12.00
CA GLY A 238 -6.56 -14.93 -12.31
C GLY A 238 -6.62 -15.33 -13.79
N LEU A 239 -5.81 -14.71 -14.66
CA LEU A 239 -5.81 -15.01 -16.11
C LEU A 239 -5.19 -16.37 -16.45
N GLU A 240 -4.22 -16.81 -15.66
CA GLU A 240 -3.56 -18.09 -15.83
C GLU A 240 -3.94 -19.02 -14.69
N TYR A 241 -4.85 -19.95 -14.97
CA TYR A 241 -5.34 -20.85 -13.94
C TYR A 241 -4.20 -21.65 -13.28
N GLY A 242 -3.15 -22.04 -14.02
CA GLY A 242 -1.98 -22.72 -13.45
C GLY A 242 -1.37 -21.99 -12.23
N PHE A 243 -1.48 -20.67 -12.16
CA PHE A 243 -1.04 -19.88 -11.02
C PHE A 243 -1.85 -20.15 -9.74
N LEU A 244 -3.15 -20.45 -9.85
CA LEU A 244 -3.98 -20.84 -8.71
C LEU A 244 -3.50 -22.15 -8.06
N GLN A 245 -3.05 -23.11 -8.88
CA GLN A 245 -2.48 -24.36 -8.36
C GLN A 245 -1.12 -24.12 -7.70
N GLU A 246 -0.31 -23.23 -8.26
CA GLU A 246 0.96 -22.83 -7.67
C GLU A 246 0.75 -22.24 -6.27
N LEU A 247 -0.22 -21.34 -6.10
CA LEU A 247 -0.56 -20.78 -4.78
C LEU A 247 -0.99 -21.86 -3.79
N ARG A 248 -1.87 -22.80 -4.20
CA ARG A 248 -2.25 -23.95 -3.34
C ARG A 248 -1.03 -24.78 -2.92
N LYS A 249 -0.11 -25.06 -3.84
CA LYS A 249 1.13 -25.81 -3.54
C LYS A 249 2.04 -25.07 -2.56
N LEU A 250 2.05 -23.74 -2.60
CA LEU A 250 2.75 -22.90 -1.62
C LEU A 250 2.01 -22.79 -0.28
N GLY A 251 0.83 -23.40 -0.15
CA GLY A 251 -0.03 -23.31 1.04
C GLY A 251 -0.65 -21.93 1.22
N VAL A 252 -0.95 -21.25 0.10
CA VAL A 252 -1.52 -19.91 0.05
C VAL A 252 -2.93 -20.01 -0.53
N SER A 253 -3.91 -19.52 0.22
CA SER A 253 -5.29 -19.45 -0.25
C SER A 253 -5.53 -18.19 -1.07
N PHE A 254 -6.61 -18.17 -1.85
CA PHE A 254 -6.88 -17.07 -2.77
C PHE A 254 -8.37 -16.75 -2.93
N VAL A 255 -8.65 -15.48 -3.26
CA VAL A 255 -9.94 -15.00 -3.75
C VAL A 255 -9.67 -14.08 -4.94
N PHE A 256 -9.69 -14.64 -6.15
CA PHE A 256 -9.33 -13.92 -7.37
C PHE A 256 -10.56 -13.74 -8.25
N ARG A 257 -10.70 -12.55 -8.84
CA ARG A 257 -11.63 -12.39 -9.95
C ARG A 257 -11.10 -13.13 -11.16
N ILE A 258 -11.96 -13.88 -11.85
CA ILE A 258 -11.63 -14.54 -13.12
C ILE A 258 -12.32 -13.83 -14.29
N ARG A 259 -12.07 -14.30 -15.51
CA ARG A 259 -12.76 -13.80 -16.71
C ARG A 259 -14.26 -14.07 -16.58
N ASN A 260 -15.10 -13.18 -17.12
CA ASN A 260 -16.56 -13.32 -17.01
C ASN A 260 -17.14 -14.47 -17.83
N LYS A 261 -16.41 -14.94 -18.85
CA LYS A 261 -16.78 -16.11 -19.67
C LYS A 261 -15.62 -17.11 -19.66
N PRO A 262 -15.29 -17.71 -18.50
CA PRO A 262 -14.24 -18.71 -18.45
C PRO A 262 -14.78 -19.99 -19.10
N ARG A 263 -13.93 -20.73 -19.81
CA ARG A 263 -14.23 -22.14 -20.08
C ARG A 263 -14.20 -22.86 -18.74
N MET A 264 -15.30 -23.47 -18.34
CA MET A 264 -15.38 -24.23 -17.10
C MET A 264 -16.30 -25.43 -17.24
N GLU A 265 -15.92 -26.54 -16.62
CA GLU A 265 -16.74 -27.73 -16.46
C GLU A 265 -17.29 -27.73 -15.02
N ILE A 266 -18.60 -27.69 -14.87
CA ILE A 266 -19.26 -27.73 -13.56
C ILE A 266 -19.23 -29.17 -13.05
N MET A 267 -18.63 -29.37 -11.88
CA MET A 267 -18.55 -30.69 -11.25
C MET A 267 -19.62 -30.87 -10.18
N GLU A 268 -19.87 -29.80 -9.42
CA GLU A 268 -20.85 -29.78 -8.35
C GLU A 268 -21.40 -28.36 -8.20
N GLU A 269 -22.72 -28.23 -8.12
CA GLU A 269 -23.36 -26.98 -7.74
C GLU A 269 -23.58 -26.96 -6.23
N LEU A 270 -23.17 -25.87 -5.59
CA LEU A 270 -23.28 -25.71 -4.14
C LEU A 270 -24.53 -24.89 -3.80
N PRO A 271 -25.27 -25.24 -2.74
CA PRO A 271 -26.50 -24.54 -2.37
C PRO A 271 -26.22 -23.09 -1.96
N LEU A 272 -27.19 -22.21 -2.17
CA LEU A 272 -27.15 -20.82 -1.71
C LEU A 272 -28.05 -20.63 -0.50
N THR A 273 -27.53 -19.95 0.51
CA THR A 273 -28.30 -19.48 1.67
C THR A 273 -29.02 -18.18 1.34
N GLU A 274 -29.97 -17.77 2.20
CA GLU A 274 -30.63 -16.47 2.06
C GLU A 274 -29.66 -15.30 2.20
N ALA A 275 -28.67 -15.43 3.09
CA ALA A 275 -27.63 -14.43 3.29
C ALA A 275 -26.74 -14.27 2.04
N ASP A 276 -26.42 -15.37 1.35
CA ASP A 276 -25.70 -15.34 0.07
C ASP A 276 -26.48 -14.54 -0.98
N ARG A 277 -27.79 -14.78 -1.12
CA ARG A 277 -28.65 -14.06 -2.07
C ARG A 277 -28.73 -12.57 -1.72
N ALA A 278 -28.86 -12.23 -0.44
CA ALA A 278 -28.87 -10.84 0.03
C ALA A 278 -27.53 -10.12 -0.24
N ALA A 279 -26.41 -10.84 -0.25
CA ALA A 279 -25.10 -10.31 -0.61
C ALA A 279 -24.87 -10.21 -2.14
N GLY A 280 -25.87 -10.55 -2.97
CA GLY A 280 -25.79 -10.52 -4.43
C GLY A 280 -25.15 -11.77 -5.04
N VAL A 281 -24.99 -12.85 -4.28
CA VAL A 281 -24.49 -14.13 -4.82
C VAL A 281 -25.61 -14.82 -5.59
N THR A 282 -25.40 -15.03 -6.89
CA THR A 282 -26.39 -15.64 -7.77
C THR A 282 -26.12 -17.11 -8.06
N TRP A 283 -24.88 -17.56 -7.88
CA TRP A 283 -24.49 -18.96 -8.10
C TRP A 283 -23.17 -19.28 -7.40
N GLN A 284 -22.97 -20.54 -7.00
CA GLN A 284 -21.67 -21.06 -6.62
C GLN A 284 -21.53 -22.55 -6.96
N GLY A 285 -20.30 -23.00 -7.21
CA GLY A 285 -20.05 -24.40 -7.50
C GLY A 285 -18.56 -24.74 -7.57
N LEU A 286 -18.25 -26.03 -7.53
CA LEU A 286 -16.93 -26.56 -7.83
C LEU A 286 -16.79 -26.79 -9.32
N VAL A 287 -15.75 -26.22 -9.92
CA VAL A 287 -15.52 -26.28 -11.37
C VAL A 287 -14.07 -26.64 -11.71
N LYS A 288 -13.86 -27.24 -12.88
CA LYS A 288 -12.55 -27.29 -13.53
C LYS A 288 -12.42 -26.10 -14.48
N LEU A 289 -11.38 -25.30 -14.32
CA LEU A 289 -11.17 -24.06 -15.08
C LEU A 289 -10.29 -24.28 -16.32
N GLY A 290 -10.90 -24.27 -17.50
CA GLY A 290 -10.20 -24.37 -18.79
C GLY A 290 -9.79 -25.79 -19.20
N ASP A 291 -9.45 -25.93 -20.48
CA ASP A 291 -9.28 -27.26 -21.13
C ASP A 291 -8.01 -28.02 -20.69
N LYS A 292 -7.01 -27.30 -20.15
CA LYS A 292 -5.72 -27.85 -19.70
C LYS A 292 -5.62 -27.99 -18.18
N TRP A 293 -6.73 -27.82 -17.45
CA TRP A 293 -6.71 -27.89 -15.99
C TRP A 293 -6.56 -29.33 -15.50
N GLN A 294 -5.40 -29.63 -14.91
CA GLN A 294 -5.12 -30.93 -14.30
C GLN A 294 -5.14 -30.89 -12.77
N GLY A 295 -5.59 -29.79 -12.18
CA GLY A 295 -5.62 -29.61 -10.73
C GLY A 295 -6.91 -30.08 -10.10
N GLN A 296 -6.98 -30.00 -8.77
CA GLN A 296 -8.22 -30.16 -8.03
C GLN A 296 -9.26 -29.10 -8.47
N PRO A 297 -10.56 -29.39 -8.31
CA PRO A 297 -11.61 -28.40 -8.61
C PRO A 297 -11.40 -27.10 -7.82
N VAL A 298 -11.88 -26.00 -8.40
CA VAL A 298 -11.83 -24.66 -7.79
C VAL A 298 -13.25 -24.22 -7.53
N ARG A 299 -13.51 -23.68 -6.34
CA ARG A 299 -14.81 -23.10 -6.04
C ARG A 299 -14.93 -21.77 -6.77
N VAL A 300 -16.00 -21.59 -7.51
CA VAL A 300 -16.33 -20.32 -8.16
C VAL A 300 -17.61 -19.78 -7.55
N VAL A 301 -17.58 -18.53 -7.13
CA VAL A 301 -18.73 -17.77 -6.62
C VAL A 301 -19.07 -16.68 -7.63
N LYS A 302 -20.33 -16.65 -8.08
CA LYS A 302 -20.87 -15.65 -8.97
C LYS A 302 -21.60 -14.59 -8.16
N VAL A 303 -21.14 -13.35 -8.28
CA VAL A 303 -21.69 -12.20 -7.56
C VAL A 303 -22.18 -11.18 -8.58
N GLU A 304 -23.42 -10.72 -8.43
CA GLU A 304 -23.99 -9.63 -9.21
C GLU A 304 -23.85 -8.32 -8.43
N VAL A 305 -23.23 -7.32 -9.07
CA VAL A 305 -23.05 -5.98 -8.52
C VAL A 305 -23.42 -4.97 -9.61
N ASP A 306 -24.45 -4.15 -9.35
CA ASP A 306 -24.94 -3.11 -10.27
C ASP A 306 -25.22 -3.63 -11.69
N GLY A 307 -25.89 -4.79 -11.80
CA GLY A 307 -26.20 -5.45 -13.06
C GLY A 307 -24.98 -6.03 -13.79
N LYS A 308 -23.82 -6.11 -13.13
CA LYS A 308 -22.61 -6.74 -13.67
C LYS A 308 -22.25 -8.00 -12.89
N GLU A 309 -21.98 -9.05 -13.64
CA GLU A 309 -21.54 -10.32 -13.08
C GLU A 309 -20.02 -10.33 -12.87
N LEU A 310 -19.64 -10.75 -11.66
CA LEU A 310 -18.28 -11.03 -11.23
C LEU A 310 -18.17 -12.51 -10.89
N LEU A 311 -17.14 -13.18 -11.41
CA LEU A 311 -16.80 -14.55 -11.04
C LEU A 311 -15.56 -14.53 -10.16
N LEU A 312 -15.66 -15.10 -8.97
CA LEU A 312 -14.61 -15.16 -7.96
C LEU A 312 -14.18 -16.61 -7.79
N ALA A 313 -12.94 -16.92 -8.14
CA ALA A 313 -12.33 -18.21 -7.87
C ALA A 313 -11.69 -18.20 -6.49
N THR A 314 -11.94 -19.25 -5.70
CA THR A 314 -11.40 -19.40 -4.36
C THR A 314 -11.17 -20.86 -3.97
N ASP A 315 -10.32 -21.07 -2.98
CA ASP A 315 -10.14 -22.31 -2.25
C ASP A 315 -10.58 -22.22 -0.78
N LEU A 316 -11.19 -21.09 -0.38
CA LEU A 316 -11.70 -20.90 0.97
C LEU A 316 -13.03 -21.66 1.17
N GLU A 317 -13.11 -22.30 2.34
CA GLU A 317 -14.29 -23.01 2.82
C GLU A 317 -15.08 -22.13 3.81
N ILE A 318 -15.53 -20.96 3.34
CA ILE A 318 -16.40 -20.03 4.09
C ILE A 318 -17.69 -19.72 3.31
N GLU A 319 -18.64 -19.02 3.91
CA GLU A 319 -19.90 -18.64 3.29
C GLU A 319 -19.68 -17.78 2.02
N ALA A 320 -20.52 -17.95 0.99
CA ALA A 320 -20.32 -17.26 -0.28
C ALA A 320 -20.52 -15.74 -0.14
N GLU A 321 -21.40 -15.30 0.76
CA GLU A 321 -21.52 -13.89 1.14
C GLU A 321 -20.21 -13.31 1.70
N LEU A 322 -19.42 -14.08 2.45
CA LEU A 322 -18.13 -13.64 2.97
C LEU A 322 -17.08 -13.57 1.87
N ILE A 323 -17.12 -14.46 0.88
CA ILE A 323 -16.26 -14.37 -0.32
C ILE A 323 -16.58 -13.08 -1.09
N ALA A 324 -17.87 -12.77 -1.28
CA ALA A 324 -18.31 -11.53 -1.91
C ALA A 324 -17.84 -10.30 -1.11
N LEU A 325 -17.98 -10.33 0.21
CA LEU A 325 -17.53 -9.26 1.11
C LEU A 325 -16.02 -9.05 1.08
N ILE A 326 -15.22 -10.13 1.12
CA ILE A 326 -13.76 -10.09 1.00
C ILE A 326 -13.36 -9.42 -0.32
N TYR A 327 -14.03 -9.76 -1.43
CA TYR A 327 -13.73 -9.15 -2.71
C TYR A 327 -14.14 -7.67 -2.76
N ARG A 328 -15.23 -7.27 -2.09
CA ARG A 328 -15.57 -5.85 -1.89
C ARG A 328 -14.47 -5.11 -1.11
N TYR A 329 -13.88 -5.75 -0.09
CA TYR A 329 -12.78 -5.17 0.69
C TYR A 329 -11.51 -4.92 -0.12
N ARG A 330 -11.36 -5.54 -1.30
CA ARG A 330 -10.24 -5.27 -2.22
C ARG A 330 -10.09 -3.78 -2.52
N TRP A 331 -11.19 -3.02 -2.58
CA TRP A 331 -11.15 -1.57 -2.83
C TRP A 331 -10.33 -0.76 -1.81
N GLN A 332 -10.11 -1.30 -0.61
CA GLN A 332 -9.34 -0.61 0.43
C GLN A 332 -7.89 -0.31 0.01
N ILE A 333 -7.28 -1.18 -0.83
CA ILE A 333 -5.93 -0.93 -1.35
C ILE A 333 -5.90 0.23 -2.36
N GLU A 334 -6.94 0.37 -3.19
CA GLU A 334 -7.05 1.49 -4.12
C GLU A 334 -7.25 2.81 -3.37
N LEU A 335 -8.09 2.80 -2.34
CA LEU A 335 -8.26 3.95 -1.44
C LEU A 335 -6.95 4.32 -0.75
N PHE A 336 -6.12 3.32 -0.39
CA PHE A 336 -4.78 3.54 0.14
C PHE A 336 -3.86 4.21 -0.88
N PHE A 337 -3.81 3.73 -2.12
CA PHE A 337 -3.01 4.38 -3.16
C PHE A 337 -3.44 5.82 -3.41
N LYS A 338 -4.75 6.08 -3.49
CA LYS A 338 -5.29 7.44 -3.67
C LYS A 338 -4.88 8.35 -2.53
N TRP A 339 -5.00 7.88 -1.29
CA TRP A 339 -4.61 8.61 -0.09
C TRP A 339 -3.10 8.88 -0.05
N MET A 340 -2.27 7.86 -0.28
CA MET A 340 -0.81 7.97 -0.26
C MET A 340 -0.30 8.98 -1.30
N LYS A 341 -0.86 8.95 -2.51
CA LYS A 341 -0.45 9.86 -3.58
C LYS A 341 -0.95 11.28 -3.36
N SER A 342 -2.22 11.44 -2.96
CA SER A 342 -2.90 12.74 -3.03
C SER A 342 -2.94 13.49 -1.70
N ILE A 343 -3.01 12.76 -0.58
CA ILE A 343 -3.14 13.36 0.75
C ILE A 343 -1.79 13.37 1.45
N LEU A 344 -1.08 12.25 1.45
CA LEU A 344 0.26 12.16 2.03
C LEU A 344 1.32 12.85 1.16
N GLY A 345 1.10 12.94 -0.16
CA GLY A 345 1.95 13.71 -1.08
C GLY A 345 2.99 12.89 -1.85
N ASN A 346 2.93 11.56 -1.83
CA ASN A 346 3.89 10.69 -2.53
C ASN A 346 3.56 10.51 -4.03
N ARG A 347 3.21 11.59 -4.73
CA ARG A 347 2.96 11.58 -6.19
C ARG A 347 4.14 12.10 -7.00
N HIS A 348 4.84 13.10 -6.48
CA HIS A 348 5.96 13.75 -7.14
C HIS A 348 7.26 13.11 -6.69
N LEU A 349 8.01 12.51 -7.61
CA LEU A 349 9.30 11.91 -7.31
C LEU A 349 10.38 12.99 -7.22
N MET A 350 11.05 13.06 -6.07
CA MET A 350 12.21 13.93 -5.84
C MET A 350 13.52 13.25 -6.24
N ALA A 351 13.45 11.95 -6.50
CA ALA A 351 14.59 11.13 -6.87
C ALA A 351 14.43 10.49 -8.26
N GLU A 352 15.56 10.38 -8.96
CA GLU A 352 15.61 9.86 -10.33
C GLU A 352 16.20 8.46 -10.43
N SER A 353 16.95 7.98 -9.43
CA SER A 353 17.50 6.61 -9.41
C SER A 353 16.47 5.58 -8.92
N PRO A 354 16.62 4.29 -9.28
CA PRO A 354 15.79 3.22 -8.73
C PRO A 354 15.77 3.20 -7.20
N GLU A 355 16.94 3.32 -6.58
CA GLU A 355 17.14 3.30 -5.14
C GLU A 355 16.48 4.51 -4.48
N GLY A 356 16.62 5.70 -5.07
CA GLY A 356 16.02 6.92 -4.56
C GLY A 356 14.49 6.91 -4.62
N VAL A 357 13.90 6.35 -5.69
CA VAL A 357 12.45 6.14 -5.78
C VAL A 357 11.98 5.13 -4.74
N ALA A 358 12.74 4.06 -4.50
CA ALA A 358 12.45 3.10 -3.45
C ALA A 358 12.51 3.76 -2.06
N ILE A 359 13.55 4.55 -1.76
CA ILE A 359 13.71 5.31 -0.50
C ILE A 359 12.51 6.22 -0.27
N GLN A 360 12.12 7.01 -1.27
CA GLN A 360 10.95 7.90 -1.16
C GLN A 360 9.67 7.12 -0.89
N THR A 361 9.50 5.99 -1.58
CA THR A 361 8.31 5.15 -1.43
C THR A 361 8.24 4.50 -0.06
N TYR A 362 9.33 3.91 0.45
CA TYR A 362 9.37 3.38 1.80
C TYR A 362 9.19 4.47 2.86
N SER A 363 9.76 5.67 2.65
CA SER A 363 9.52 6.82 3.54
C SER A 363 8.03 7.16 3.63
N ALA A 364 7.30 7.11 2.51
CA ALA A 364 5.86 7.33 2.49
C ALA A 364 5.07 6.22 3.20
N LEU A 365 5.46 4.95 3.03
CA LEU A 365 4.82 3.84 3.72
C LEU A 365 5.07 3.88 5.23
N ILE A 366 6.30 4.21 5.65
CA ILE A 366 6.67 4.45 7.05
C ILE A 366 5.84 5.59 7.64
N ALA A 367 5.76 6.73 6.95
CA ALA A 367 4.93 7.85 7.38
C ALA A 367 3.46 7.44 7.56
N ALA A 368 2.92 6.65 6.64
CA ALA A 368 1.55 6.14 6.72
C ALA A 368 1.32 5.27 7.97
N LEU A 369 2.24 4.34 8.26
CA LEU A 369 2.16 3.47 9.44
C LEU A 369 2.31 4.27 10.73
N MET A 370 3.25 5.20 10.79
CA MET A 370 3.46 6.06 11.96
C MET A 370 2.24 6.94 12.25
N LEU A 371 1.60 7.51 11.22
CA LEU A 371 0.34 8.25 11.37
C LEU A 371 -0.78 7.37 11.88
N GLN A 372 -0.84 6.11 11.44
CA GLN A 372 -1.84 5.15 11.89
C GLN A 372 -1.59 4.71 13.33
N LEU A 373 -0.34 4.47 13.75
CA LEU A 373 0.02 4.19 15.14
C LEU A 373 -0.33 5.37 16.03
N LEU A 374 -0.05 6.59 15.57
CA LEU A 374 -0.36 7.80 16.31
C LEU A 374 -1.87 8.02 16.47
N THR A 375 -2.66 7.90 15.40
CA THR A 375 -4.08 8.29 15.41
C THR A 375 -5.05 7.11 15.53
N GLY A 376 -4.53 5.88 15.56
CA GLY A 376 -5.28 4.61 15.59
C GLY A 376 -5.95 4.23 14.26
N LYS A 377 -5.92 5.09 13.25
CA LYS A 377 -6.47 4.85 11.91
C LYS A 377 -5.74 5.71 10.88
N ARG A 378 -5.89 5.43 9.59
CA ARG A 378 -5.35 6.32 8.56
C ARG A 378 -6.06 7.69 8.61
N PRO A 379 -5.35 8.82 8.78
CA PRO A 379 -6.00 10.13 8.89
C PRO A 379 -6.58 10.58 7.54
N GLY A 380 -7.81 11.10 7.54
CA GLY A 380 -8.41 11.72 6.34
C GLY A 380 -7.77 13.07 5.99
N LYS A 381 -8.26 13.74 4.94
CA LYS A 381 -7.74 15.05 4.50
C LYS A 381 -7.75 16.11 5.62
N ARG A 382 -8.89 16.27 6.31
CA ARG A 382 -9.03 17.24 7.40
C ARG A 382 -8.16 16.91 8.62
N ALA A 383 -8.06 15.62 8.93
CA ALA A 383 -7.17 15.16 9.98
C ALA A 383 -5.70 15.47 9.66
N MET A 384 -5.27 15.27 8.41
CA MET A 384 -3.94 15.63 7.95
C MET A 384 -3.69 17.14 7.99
N GLU A 385 -4.66 17.97 7.63
CA GLU A 385 -4.57 19.43 7.74
C GLU A 385 -4.38 19.86 9.20
N LEU A 386 -5.13 19.29 10.14
CA LEU A 386 -4.97 19.56 11.57
C LEU A 386 -3.59 19.15 12.10
N ILE A 387 -3.12 17.94 11.75
CA ILE A 387 -1.76 17.49 12.09
C ILE A 387 -0.72 18.47 11.55
N ARG A 388 -0.91 18.99 10.33
CA ARG A 388 0.00 19.96 9.73
C ARG A 388 -0.06 21.33 10.43
N PHE A 389 -1.25 21.82 10.80
CA PHE A 389 -1.37 23.05 11.58
C PHE A 389 -0.67 22.93 12.92
N TYR A 390 -0.80 21.79 13.58
CA TYR A 390 -0.06 21.49 14.80
C TYR A 390 1.45 21.52 14.59
N LEU A 391 1.95 20.83 13.55
CA LEU A 391 3.37 20.82 13.22
C LEU A 391 3.93 22.21 12.87
N MET A 392 3.08 23.10 12.35
CA MET A 392 3.43 24.51 12.07
C MET A 392 3.26 25.43 13.29
N GLY A 393 2.73 24.93 14.41
CA GLY A 393 2.46 25.71 15.62
C GLY A 393 1.20 26.60 15.55
N HIS A 394 0.31 26.33 14.60
CA HIS A 394 -0.98 27.03 14.44
C HIS A 394 -2.14 26.37 15.18
N ALA A 395 -1.97 25.13 15.63
CA ALA A 395 -2.91 24.44 16.49
C ALA A 395 -2.16 23.87 17.68
N ASP A 396 -2.78 23.87 18.87
CA ASP A 396 -2.25 23.14 20.00
C ASP A 396 -2.67 21.66 19.97
N LEU A 397 -2.13 20.88 20.90
CA LEU A 397 -2.43 19.45 20.91
C LEU A 397 -3.87 19.18 21.33
N ASP A 398 -4.41 19.93 22.26
CA ASP A 398 -5.75 19.70 22.77
C ASP A 398 -6.77 19.94 21.67
N GLU A 399 -6.60 20.97 20.86
CA GLU A 399 -7.37 21.23 19.65
C GLU A 399 -7.31 20.04 18.68
N VAL A 400 -6.11 19.53 18.38
CA VAL A 400 -5.94 18.39 17.48
C VAL A 400 -6.62 17.13 18.05
N MET A 401 -6.40 16.84 19.33
CA MET A 401 -6.94 15.65 19.99
C MET A 401 -8.47 15.70 20.08
N THR A 402 -9.03 16.88 20.37
CA THR A 402 -10.48 17.13 20.39
C THR A 402 -11.06 16.92 19.00
N LEU A 403 -10.51 17.60 17.99
CA LEU A 403 -11.06 17.63 16.63
C LEU A 403 -10.84 16.31 15.87
N LEU A 404 -9.81 15.54 16.22
CA LEU A 404 -9.62 14.17 15.71
C LEU A 404 -10.50 13.14 16.44
N GLY A 405 -11.22 13.54 17.49
CA GLY A 405 -12.05 12.64 18.31
C GLY A 405 -11.20 11.63 19.09
N LEU A 406 -9.97 12.00 19.44
CA LEU A 406 -9.03 11.16 20.17
C LEU A 406 -9.17 11.33 21.70
N GLN A 407 -9.86 12.38 22.17
CA GLN A 407 -10.16 12.60 23.59
C GLN A 407 -11.28 11.69 24.15
N LYS A 408 -12.21 11.20 23.30
CA LYS A 408 -13.41 10.45 23.72
C LYS A 408 -13.18 8.97 24.12
N PHE A 409 -11.97 8.61 24.54
CA PHE A 409 -11.68 7.27 25.08
C PHE A 409 -11.16 7.31 26.52
N ALA A 410 -11.39 8.43 27.21
CA ALA A 410 -11.14 8.61 28.63
C ALA A 410 -12.44 8.40 29.42
N GLU A 411 -12.92 7.16 29.46
CA GLU A 411 -13.75 6.60 30.54
C GLU A 411 -13.64 5.08 30.51
#